data_AF-A0AAE0LFQ9-F1
#
_entry.id   AF-A0AAE0LFQ9-F1
#
_cell.length_a   1.000
_cell.length_b   1.000
_cell.length_c   1.000
_cell.angle_alpha   90.00
_cell.angle_beta   90.00
_cell.angle_gamma   90.00
#
_symmetry.space_group_name_H-M   'P 1'
#
loop_
_entity.id
_entity.type
_entity.pdbx_description
1 polymer ?
#
loop_
_entity_poly.entity_id
_entity_poly.type
_entity_poly.pdbx_seq_one_letter_code
_entity_poly.pdbx_strand_id
1 'polypeptide(L)'
;MAVARHWAHLGDHYLVWDSDMILLDNLHLFHGAQVVVHPGGFANLPYGRTYRRLFGREWELFEDGSSFVAHHMVVNKAYMCEMIDQLSSDSPSDPNSWIYNIVRNAGYTRAELKLGFSEYATYISWVMQNHPGTQHVVPSKRWEREPRYARSYLELRHEWYGWEPCCPTWWQLWNARWIDRLAYVGYEAGHIPMCKLHDSEHAITYGL
;
A
#
# COMPACT_ATOMS: atom_id res chain seq x y z
N MET A 1 9.26 -0.88 6.93
CA MET A 1 9.74 -1.78 8.02
C MET A 1 10.97 -1.23 8.73
N ALA A 2 12.11 -1.08 8.03
CA ALA A 2 13.40 -0.70 8.64
C ALA A 2 13.38 0.62 9.42
N VAL A 3 12.56 1.59 8.97
CA VAL A 3 12.43 2.91 9.62
C VAL A 3 12.05 2.82 11.10
N ALA A 4 11.26 1.81 11.49
CA ALA A 4 10.85 1.61 12.88
C ALA A 4 12.05 1.36 13.81
N ARG A 5 13.09 0.68 13.33
CA ARG A 5 14.31 0.39 14.09
C ARG A 5 15.36 1.49 13.99
N HIS A 6 15.52 2.09 12.82
CA HIS A 6 16.67 2.97 12.56
C HIS A 6 16.38 4.45 12.79
N TRP A 7 15.12 4.87 12.87
CA TRP A 7 14.77 6.26 13.12
C TRP A 7 14.26 6.48 14.55
N ALA A 8 15.16 6.98 15.41
CA ALA A 8 14.85 7.21 16.82
C ALA A 8 13.69 8.20 17.05
N HIS A 9 13.56 9.20 16.18
CA HIS A 9 12.56 10.28 16.30
C HIS A 9 11.19 9.95 15.69
N LEU A 10 10.99 8.72 15.20
CA LEU A 10 9.68 8.27 14.73
C LEU A 10 8.74 8.08 15.93
N GLY A 11 7.54 8.65 15.85
CA GLY A 11 6.50 8.47 16.86
C GLY A 11 6.05 7.02 17.01
N ASP A 12 5.33 6.73 18.09
CA ASP A 12 4.84 5.38 18.41
C ASP A 12 3.93 4.82 17.31
N HIS A 13 3.16 5.70 16.67
CA HIS A 13 2.42 5.41 15.45
C HIS A 13 2.90 6.34 14.34
N TYR A 14 3.03 5.79 13.13
CA TYR A 14 3.37 6.57 11.94
C TYR A 14 2.58 6.08 10.73
N LEU A 15 2.31 6.99 9.80
CA LEU A 15 1.60 6.69 8.56
C LEU A 15 2.60 6.40 7.46
N VAL A 16 2.41 5.26 6.79
CA VAL A 16 2.97 5.01 5.45
C VAL A 16 1.88 5.31 4.43
N TRP A 17 2.21 6.09 3.42
CA TRP A 17 1.28 6.56 2.39
C TRP A 17 1.97 6.45 1.03
N ASP A 18 1.36 5.75 0.08
CA ASP A 18 1.88 5.67 -1.27
C ASP A 18 1.76 7.04 -1.95
N SER A 19 2.86 7.51 -2.57
CA SER A 19 2.97 8.90 -3.05
C SER A 19 2.06 9.23 -4.22
N ASP A 20 1.52 8.22 -4.90
CA ASP A 20 0.60 8.34 -6.02
C ASP A 20 -0.88 8.34 -5.58
N MET A 21 -1.14 8.37 -4.27
CA MET A 21 -2.49 8.44 -3.71
C MET A 21 -2.90 9.88 -3.38
N ILE A 22 -4.07 10.27 -3.83
CA ILE A 22 -4.69 11.59 -3.64
C ILE A 22 -5.82 11.47 -2.63
N LEU A 23 -5.72 12.23 -1.54
CA LEU A 23 -6.79 12.36 -0.54
C LEU A 23 -7.97 13.15 -1.11
N LEU A 24 -9.16 12.58 -1.00
CA LEU A 24 -10.42 13.17 -1.47
C LEU A 24 -11.34 13.58 -0.32
N ASP A 25 -11.21 12.93 0.82
CA ASP A 25 -12.02 13.13 2.01
C ASP A 25 -11.16 13.01 3.28
N ASN A 26 -11.75 13.32 4.43
CA ASN A 26 -11.07 13.15 5.72
C ASN A 26 -10.82 11.66 5.98
N LEU A 27 -9.55 11.29 6.10
CA LEU A 27 -9.13 9.93 6.44
C LEU A 27 -9.03 9.77 7.95
N HIS A 28 -9.91 8.96 8.52
CA HIS A 28 -9.84 8.61 9.93
C HIS A 28 -8.83 7.47 10.12
N LEU A 29 -7.69 7.79 10.73
CA LEU A 29 -6.62 6.82 11.00
C LEU A 29 -6.89 5.96 12.24
N PHE A 30 -7.75 6.44 13.14
CA PHE A 30 -8.08 5.79 14.41
C PHE A 30 -9.58 5.81 14.70
N HIS A 31 -10.07 4.74 15.32
CA HIS A 31 -11.38 4.63 15.93
C HIS A 31 -11.20 4.38 17.43
N GLY A 32 -11.25 5.45 18.23
CA GLY A 32 -10.80 5.39 19.62
C GLY A 32 -9.31 5.06 19.70
N ALA A 33 -8.96 3.95 20.36
CA ALA A 33 -7.58 3.45 20.45
C ALA A 33 -7.20 2.48 19.32
N GLN A 34 -8.15 2.08 18.47
CA GLN A 34 -7.93 1.11 17.40
C GLN A 34 -7.43 1.80 16.13
N VAL A 35 -6.46 1.18 15.45
CA VAL A 35 -6.02 1.61 14.12
C VAL A 35 -7.07 1.24 13.10
N VAL A 36 -7.48 2.19 12.25
CA VAL A 36 -8.42 1.93 11.17
C VAL A 36 -7.72 1.19 10.03
N VAL A 37 -8.35 0.13 9.54
CA VAL A 37 -7.83 -0.73 8.46
C VAL A 37 -8.84 -0.76 7.33
N HIS A 38 -8.36 -0.51 6.12
CA HIS A 38 -9.18 -0.50 4.92
C HIS A 38 -9.05 -1.83 4.17
N PRO A 39 -10.16 -2.55 3.92
CA PRO A 39 -10.14 -3.68 3.02
C PRO A 39 -10.03 -3.20 1.57
N GLY A 40 -9.66 -4.13 0.69
CA GLY A 40 -9.57 -3.92 -0.73
C GLY A 40 -8.18 -4.23 -1.27
N GLY A 41 -8.11 -4.34 -2.59
CA GLY A 41 -6.90 -4.75 -3.29
C GLY A 41 -6.88 -6.26 -3.54
N PHE A 42 -5.94 -6.68 -4.39
CA PHE A 42 -5.88 -8.05 -4.85
C PHE A 42 -5.25 -8.98 -3.80
N ALA A 43 -5.89 -10.12 -3.57
CA ALA A 43 -5.32 -11.24 -2.83
C ALA A 43 -4.25 -11.94 -3.67
N ASN A 44 -3.05 -11.34 -3.69
CA ASN A 44 -1.92 -11.88 -4.42
C ASN A 44 -1.37 -13.13 -3.73
N LEU A 45 -1.61 -14.29 -4.34
CA LEU A 45 -1.13 -15.59 -3.84
C LEU A 45 0.38 -15.63 -3.50
N PRO A 46 1.30 -14.99 -4.26
CA PRO A 46 2.70 -14.92 -3.86
C PRO A 46 2.93 -14.33 -2.47
N TYR A 47 2.22 -13.24 -2.10
CA TYR A 47 2.32 -12.64 -0.77
C TYR A 47 1.90 -13.61 0.33
N GLY A 48 0.75 -14.27 0.16
CA GLY A 48 0.27 -15.27 1.12
C GLY A 48 1.22 -16.46 1.27
N ARG A 49 1.84 -16.93 0.17
CA ARG A 49 2.86 -17.99 0.24
C ARG A 49 4.09 -17.56 1.02
N THR A 50 4.59 -16.35 0.79
CA THR A 50 5.74 -15.83 1.53
C THR A 50 5.41 -15.60 2.99
N TYR A 51 4.24 -15.07 3.31
CA TYR A 51 3.77 -14.94 4.69
C TYR A 51 3.72 -16.30 5.41
N ARG A 52 3.16 -17.33 4.76
CA ARG A 52 3.13 -18.69 5.31
C ARG A 52 4.52 -19.26 5.55
N ARG A 53 5.47 -19.03 4.66
CA ARG A 53 6.86 -19.49 4.83
C ARG A 53 7.55 -18.77 6.00
N LEU A 54 7.28 -17.48 6.19
CA LEU A 54 7.89 -16.67 7.25
C LEU A 54 7.32 -16.96 8.65
N PHE A 55 6.01 -17.19 8.76
CA PHE A 55 5.33 -17.26 10.06
C PHE A 55 4.59 -18.58 10.32
N GLY A 56 4.60 -19.52 9.36
CA GLY A 56 3.96 -20.83 9.50
C GLY A 56 2.43 -20.80 9.53
N ARG A 57 1.81 -19.67 9.17
CA ARG A 57 0.35 -19.45 9.25
C ARG A 57 -0.17 -18.73 8.00
N GLU A 58 -1.47 -18.84 7.75
CA GLU A 58 -2.11 -18.11 6.65
C GLU A 58 -2.11 -16.61 6.90
N TRP A 59 -2.07 -15.81 5.85
CA TRP A 59 -2.27 -14.37 5.94
C TRP A 59 -3.75 -14.02 6.15
N GLU A 60 -4.01 -12.79 6.60
CA GLU A 60 -5.38 -12.31 6.80
C GLU A 60 -5.97 -11.78 5.50
N LEU A 61 -7.23 -12.11 5.26
CA LEU A 61 -8.05 -11.62 4.16
C LEU A 61 -9.35 -11.05 4.72
N PHE A 62 -9.94 -10.12 3.99
CA PHE A 62 -11.29 -9.65 4.29
C PHE A 62 -12.34 -10.72 3.95
N GLU A 63 -13.56 -10.58 4.46
CA GLU A 63 -14.63 -11.56 4.30
C GLU A 63 -14.97 -11.88 2.84
N ASP A 64 -14.78 -10.90 1.94
CA ASP A 64 -14.99 -11.04 0.50
C ASP A 64 -13.78 -11.61 -0.26
N GLY A 65 -12.70 -11.98 0.46
CA GLY A 65 -11.46 -12.49 -0.10
C GLY A 65 -10.49 -11.43 -0.61
N SER A 66 -10.80 -10.13 -0.47
CA SER A 66 -9.85 -9.06 -0.76
C SER A 66 -8.75 -8.96 0.30
N SER A 67 -7.62 -8.35 -0.07
CA SER A 67 -6.54 -8.10 0.89
C SER A 67 -6.78 -6.83 1.71
N PHE A 68 -5.84 -6.51 2.60
CA PHE A 68 -5.78 -5.23 3.33
C PHE A 68 -4.67 -4.31 2.79
N VAL A 69 -4.25 -4.52 1.53
CA VAL A 69 -3.23 -3.69 0.88
C VAL A 69 -3.92 -2.47 0.28
N ALA A 70 -4.05 -1.43 1.12
CA ALA A 70 -4.88 -0.26 0.84
C ALA A 70 -4.11 1.00 0.45
N HIS A 71 -2.85 0.86 0.02
CA HIS A 71 -1.94 1.96 -0.36
C HIS A 71 -1.65 3.00 0.73
N HIS A 72 -2.02 2.66 1.96
CA HIS A 72 -1.56 3.31 3.18
C HIS A 72 -1.72 2.34 4.35
N MET A 73 -0.96 2.58 5.42
CA MET A 73 -1.16 1.89 6.69
C MET A 73 -0.61 2.74 7.83
N VAL A 74 -1.32 2.73 8.96
CA VAL A 74 -0.74 3.18 10.22
C VAL A 74 0.05 2.03 10.81
N VAL A 75 1.31 2.29 11.13
CA VAL A 75 2.22 1.34 11.75
C VAL A 75 2.41 1.72 13.20
N ASN A 76 2.15 0.78 14.10
CA ASN A 76 2.64 0.81 15.47
C ASN A 76 4.11 0.36 15.48
N LYS A 77 5.00 1.22 15.96
CA LYS A 77 6.45 1.02 15.99
C LYS A 77 6.86 -0.19 16.84
N ALA A 78 6.23 -0.40 18.00
CA ALA A 78 6.52 -1.54 18.86
C ALA A 78 6.15 -2.86 18.16
N TYR A 79 4.95 -2.95 17.60
CA TYR A 79 4.49 -4.14 16.88
C TYR A 79 5.35 -4.44 15.63
N MET A 80 5.80 -3.40 14.92
CA MET A 80 6.74 -3.57 13.81
C MET A 80 8.08 -4.13 14.31
N CYS A 81 8.62 -3.63 15.42
CA CYS A 81 9.85 -4.16 16.00
C CYS A 81 9.69 -5.63 16.44
N GLU A 82 8.60 -5.98 17.12
CA GLU A 82 8.28 -7.37 17.51
C GLU A 82 8.22 -8.30 16.30
N MET A 83 7.56 -7.87 15.21
CA MET A 83 7.52 -8.63 13.96
C MET A 83 8.93 -8.81 13.36
N ILE A 84 9.75 -7.76 13.35
CA ILE A 84 11.13 -7.86 12.83
C ILE A 84 11.99 -8.76 13.75
N ASP A 85 11.78 -8.74 15.06
CA ASP A 85 12.45 -9.64 16.01
C ASP A 85 12.09 -11.10 15.70
N GLN A 86 10.81 -11.40 15.47
CA GLN A 86 10.38 -12.74 15.05
C GLN A 86 10.99 -13.14 13.70
N LEU A 87 11.07 -12.23 12.73
CA LEU A 87 11.74 -12.48 11.45
C LEU A 87 13.25 -12.70 11.58
N SER A 88 13.86 -12.30 12.69
CA SER A 88 15.29 -12.43 12.98
C SER A 88 15.62 -13.65 13.86
N SER A 89 14.62 -14.47 14.23
CA SER A 89 14.78 -15.55 15.23
C SER A 89 15.88 -16.55 14.91
N ASP A 90 16.11 -16.81 13.62
CA ASP A 90 17.08 -17.81 13.16
C ASP A 90 18.54 -17.29 13.22
N SER A 91 18.74 -15.99 13.45
CA SER A 91 20.06 -15.39 13.58
C SER A 91 20.02 -14.17 14.51
N PRO A 92 19.83 -14.38 15.84
CA PRO A 92 19.65 -13.29 16.80
C PRO A 92 20.85 -12.35 16.93
N SER A 93 22.05 -12.82 16.55
CA SER A 93 23.28 -12.03 16.57
C SER A 93 23.42 -11.08 15.37
N ASP A 94 22.62 -11.25 14.31
CA ASP A 94 22.60 -10.37 13.15
C ASP A 94 21.30 -9.54 13.14
N PRO A 95 21.37 -8.23 13.45
CA PRO A 95 20.19 -7.36 13.49
C PRO A 95 19.53 -7.15 12.12
N ASN A 96 20.19 -7.54 11.03
CA ASN A 96 19.67 -7.43 9.67
C ASN A 96 19.25 -8.78 9.06
N SER A 97 19.32 -9.87 9.84
CA SER A 97 18.97 -11.22 9.37
C SER A 97 17.55 -11.34 8.81
N TRP A 98 16.62 -10.55 9.34
CA TRP A 98 15.25 -10.44 8.83
C TRP A 98 15.16 -10.13 7.34
N ILE A 99 16.08 -9.30 6.80
CA ILE A 99 16.13 -8.94 5.38
C ILE A 99 16.38 -10.20 4.54
N TYR A 100 17.40 -10.97 4.92
CA TYR A 100 17.75 -12.20 4.23
C TYR A 100 16.66 -13.26 4.37
N ASN A 101 15.99 -13.32 5.52
CA ASN A 101 14.88 -14.23 5.73
C ASN A 101 13.68 -13.88 4.84
N ILE A 102 13.36 -12.60 4.64
CA ILE A 102 12.37 -12.18 3.65
C ILE A 102 12.79 -12.61 2.24
N VAL A 103 14.01 -12.26 1.81
CA VAL A 103 14.50 -12.54 0.45
C VAL A 103 14.48 -14.05 0.15
N ARG A 104 14.92 -14.89 1.09
CA ARG A 104 14.93 -16.36 0.95
C ARG A 104 13.53 -16.96 0.82
N ASN A 105 12.51 -16.28 1.34
CA ASN A 105 11.13 -16.78 1.36
C ASN A 105 10.20 -16.08 0.35
N ALA A 106 10.68 -15.02 -0.31
CA ALA A 106 9.93 -14.22 -1.28
C ALA A 106 9.51 -14.99 -2.54
N GLY A 107 10.09 -16.14 -2.84
CA GLY A 107 9.70 -16.93 -4.01
C GLY A 107 10.78 -17.86 -4.48
N TYR A 108 10.36 -18.96 -5.11
CA TYR A 108 11.27 -19.94 -5.72
C TYR A 108 11.08 -20.04 -7.23
N THR A 109 10.05 -19.37 -7.77
CA THR A 109 9.76 -19.32 -9.20
C THR A 109 9.84 -17.89 -9.74
N ARG A 110 10.12 -17.76 -11.04
CA ARG A 110 10.17 -16.45 -11.71
C ARG A 110 8.86 -15.67 -11.59
N ALA A 111 7.72 -16.37 -11.56
CA ALA A 111 6.41 -15.75 -11.39
C ALA A 111 6.22 -15.21 -9.95
N GLU A 112 6.65 -15.96 -8.94
CA GLU A 112 6.61 -15.50 -7.54
C GLU A 112 7.52 -14.30 -7.32
N LEU A 113 8.74 -14.33 -7.85
CA LEU A 113 9.72 -13.26 -7.65
C LEU A 113 9.27 -11.89 -8.17
N LYS A 114 8.28 -11.83 -9.08
CA LYS A 114 7.67 -10.55 -9.51
C LYS A 114 6.87 -9.86 -8.41
N LEU A 115 6.29 -10.63 -7.49
CA LEU A 115 5.39 -10.17 -6.43
C LEU A 115 5.77 -10.83 -5.10
N GLY A 116 7.06 -11.05 -4.87
CA GLY A 116 7.48 -12.04 -3.88
C GLY A 116 7.19 -11.67 -2.43
N PHE A 117 7.05 -10.39 -2.11
CA PHE A 117 6.80 -9.94 -0.75
C PHE A 117 6.00 -8.65 -0.79
N SER A 118 5.08 -8.50 0.17
CA SER A 118 4.38 -7.25 0.43
C SER A 118 4.57 -6.89 1.90
N GLU A 119 5.14 -5.71 2.14
CA GLU A 119 5.26 -5.13 3.48
C GLU A 119 3.88 -4.91 4.09
N TYR A 120 2.97 -4.27 3.35
CA TYR A 120 1.60 -3.99 3.78
C TYR A 120 0.87 -5.27 4.19
N ALA A 121 0.82 -6.26 3.31
CA ALA A 121 0.09 -7.49 3.56
C ALA A 121 0.68 -8.29 4.74
N THR A 122 2.01 -8.32 4.82
CA THR A 122 2.72 -9.00 5.91
C THR A 122 2.43 -8.35 7.25
N TYR A 123 2.61 -7.03 7.34
CA TYR A 123 2.47 -6.31 8.60
C TYR A 123 1.05 -6.40 9.15
N ILE A 124 0.04 -6.11 8.32
CA ILE A 124 -1.35 -6.08 8.80
C ILE A 124 -1.84 -7.47 9.23
N SER A 125 -1.49 -8.51 8.46
CA SER A 125 -1.82 -9.89 8.82
C SER A 125 -1.16 -10.29 10.13
N TRP A 126 0.12 -9.92 10.31
CA TRP A 126 0.86 -10.24 11.53
C TRP A 126 0.26 -9.56 12.75
N VAL A 127 -0.11 -8.28 12.60
CA VAL A 127 -0.67 -7.47 13.66
C VAL A 127 -2.06 -7.94 14.07
N MET A 128 -2.94 -8.27 13.12
CA MET A 128 -4.27 -8.85 13.42
C MET A 128 -4.17 -10.18 14.17
N GLN A 129 -3.15 -10.99 13.87
CA GLN A 129 -2.96 -12.31 14.47
C GLN A 129 -2.29 -12.27 15.85
N ASN A 130 -1.42 -11.31 16.12
CA ASN A 130 -0.69 -11.22 17.40
C ASN A 130 -1.26 -10.16 18.36
N HIS A 131 -1.96 -9.14 17.84
CA HIS A 131 -2.58 -8.07 18.64
C HIS A 131 -4.07 -7.91 18.28
N PRO A 132 -4.88 -8.99 18.39
CA PRO A 132 -6.28 -8.95 18.00
C PRO A 132 -7.04 -7.87 18.79
N GLY A 133 -7.93 -7.16 18.10
CA GLY A 133 -8.73 -6.09 18.70
C GLY A 133 -8.04 -4.73 18.74
N THR A 134 -6.80 -4.60 18.28
CA THR A 134 -6.14 -3.28 18.13
C THR A 134 -6.42 -2.65 16.75
N GLN A 135 -7.11 -3.35 15.86
CA GLN A 135 -7.57 -2.88 14.55
C GLN A 135 -9.08 -2.68 14.53
N HIS A 136 -9.51 -1.66 13.80
CA HIS A 136 -10.89 -1.45 13.40
C HIS A 136 -10.99 -1.57 11.87
N VAL A 137 -11.50 -2.70 11.39
CA VAL A 137 -11.71 -2.92 9.95
C VAL A 137 -12.97 -2.18 9.50
N VAL A 138 -12.84 -1.28 8.53
CA VAL A 138 -14.03 -0.61 7.97
C VAL A 138 -14.86 -1.59 7.13
N PRO A 139 -16.19 -1.44 7.10
CA PRO A 139 -17.08 -2.44 6.49
C PRO A 139 -17.01 -2.48 4.95
N SER A 140 -16.43 -1.46 4.32
CA SER A 140 -16.37 -1.38 2.86
C SER A 140 -15.15 -0.62 2.36
N LYS A 141 -14.71 -1.00 1.17
CA LYS A 141 -13.64 -0.31 0.42
C LYS A 141 -14.09 1.11 0.10
N ARG A 142 -13.27 2.09 0.49
CA ARG A 142 -13.46 3.52 0.19
C ARG A 142 -12.27 4.12 -0.55
N TRP A 143 -11.60 3.31 -1.36
CA TRP A 143 -10.46 3.75 -2.14
C TRP A 143 -10.39 3.01 -3.46
N GLU A 144 -9.65 3.57 -4.42
CA GLU A 144 -9.32 2.89 -5.67
C GLU A 144 -7.86 3.14 -6.05
N ARG A 145 -7.26 2.19 -6.75
CA ARG A 145 -5.88 2.30 -7.28
C ARG A 145 -5.77 3.33 -8.40
N GLU A 146 -6.85 3.46 -9.16
CA GLU A 146 -7.00 4.43 -10.24
C GLU A 146 -8.47 4.85 -10.32
N PRO A 147 -8.80 6.09 -10.72
CA PRO A 147 -10.18 6.48 -10.87
C PRO A 147 -10.89 5.59 -11.89
N ARG A 148 -12.18 5.31 -11.66
CA ARG A 148 -12.98 4.57 -12.64
C ARG A 148 -12.91 5.24 -14.01
N TYR A 149 -12.68 4.43 -15.04
CA TYR A 149 -12.50 4.86 -16.43
C TYR A 149 -11.30 5.76 -16.69
N ALA A 150 -10.37 5.95 -15.74
CA ALA A 150 -9.19 6.80 -15.95
C ALA A 150 -8.39 6.35 -17.19
N ARG A 151 -8.07 5.06 -17.30
CA ARG A 151 -7.34 4.52 -18.44
C ARG A 151 -8.08 4.70 -19.77
N SER A 152 -9.34 4.29 -19.85
CA SER A 152 -10.16 4.45 -21.07
C SER A 152 -10.34 5.91 -21.46
N TYR A 153 -10.45 6.80 -20.48
CA TYR A 153 -10.53 8.24 -20.71
C TYR A 153 -9.23 8.82 -21.25
N LEU A 154 -8.08 8.39 -20.70
CA LEU A 154 -6.76 8.78 -21.21
C LEU A 154 -6.55 8.26 -22.64
N GLU A 155 -6.94 7.03 -22.94
CA GLU A 155 -6.87 6.43 -24.28
C GLU A 155 -7.73 7.20 -25.30
N LEU A 156 -9.00 7.50 -24.97
CA LEU A 156 -9.91 8.26 -25.85
C LEU A 156 -9.44 9.70 -26.05
N ARG A 157 -8.98 10.37 -25.00
CA ARG A 157 -8.48 11.75 -25.12
C ARG A 157 -7.20 11.82 -25.94
N HIS A 158 -6.33 10.82 -25.82
CA HIS A 158 -5.14 10.72 -26.65
C HIS A 158 -5.51 10.68 -28.15
N GLU A 159 -6.47 9.82 -28.53
CA GLU A 159 -6.93 9.72 -29.92
C GLU A 159 -7.51 11.03 -30.47
N TRP A 160 -8.15 11.84 -29.61
CA TRP A 160 -8.92 13.00 -30.04
C TRP A 160 -8.15 14.32 -29.99
N TYR A 161 -7.26 14.50 -29.01
CA TYR A 161 -6.68 15.81 -28.70
C TYR A 161 -5.16 15.86 -28.85
N GLY A 162 -4.48 14.72 -29.05
CA GLY A 162 -3.04 14.63 -29.37
C GLY A 162 -2.07 15.12 -28.29
N TRP A 163 -2.55 15.77 -27.22
CA TRP A 163 -1.75 16.26 -26.11
C TRP A 163 -2.63 16.66 -24.92
N GLU A 164 -2.62 15.90 -23.82
CA GLU A 164 -3.29 16.29 -22.57
C GLU A 164 -2.73 15.53 -21.34
N PRO A 165 -2.91 16.06 -20.10
CA PRO A 165 -2.11 15.70 -18.94
C PRO A 165 -2.33 14.27 -18.45
N CYS A 166 -1.23 13.64 -18.02
CA CYS A 166 -1.18 12.35 -17.33
C CYS A 166 -1.67 12.40 -15.87
N CYS A 167 -2.33 13.49 -15.48
CA CYS A 167 -2.74 13.74 -14.10
C CYS A 167 -4.27 13.76 -14.06
N PRO A 168 -4.88 13.36 -12.92
CA PRO A 168 -6.32 13.35 -12.82
C PRO A 168 -6.88 14.77 -12.97
N THR A 169 -7.90 14.89 -13.81
CA THR A 169 -8.65 16.13 -13.96
C THR A 169 -9.49 16.40 -12.71
N TRP A 170 -9.82 17.67 -12.47
CA TRP A 170 -10.75 18.06 -11.41
C TRP A 170 -12.07 17.26 -11.45
N TRP A 171 -12.61 17.01 -12.65
CA TRP A 171 -13.86 16.26 -12.80
C TRP A 171 -13.74 14.80 -12.39
N GLN A 172 -12.60 14.15 -12.68
CA GLN A 172 -12.33 12.78 -12.22
C GLN A 172 -12.24 12.71 -10.70
N LEU A 173 -11.53 13.65 -10.07
CA LEU A 173 -11.43 13.71 -8.59
C LEU A 173 -12.79 14.03 -7.95
N TRP A 174 -13.57 14.92 -8.57
CA TRP A 174 -14.91 15.25 -8.10
C TRP A 174 -15.85 14.04 -8.15
N ASN A 175 -15.86 13.27 -9.26
CA ASN A 175 -16.65 12.05 -9.36
C ASN A 175 -16.19 10.99 -8.35
N ALA A 176 -14.87 10.78 -8.22
CA ALA A 176 -14.31 9.84 -7.26
C ALA A 176 -14.76 10.16 -5.82
N ARG A 177 -14.79 11.45 -5.46
CA ARG A 177 -15.24 11.89 -4.14
C ARG A 177 -16.76 11.77 -3.96
N TRP A 178 -17.54 12.33 -4.88
CA TRP A 178 -18.97 12.58 -4.64
C TRP A 178 -19.89 11.49 -5.18
N ILE A 179 -19.52 10.86 -6.29
CA ILE A 179 -20.28 9.76 -6.89
C ILE A 179 -19.81 8.44 -6.28
N ASP A 180 -18.51 8.19 -6.33
CA ASP A 180 -17.93 6.92 -5.88
C ASP A 180 -17.71 6.86 -4.37
N ARG A 181 -17.83 8.00 -3.68
CA ARG A 181 -17.70 8.13 -2.21
C ARG A 181 -16.35 7.65 -1.66
N LEU A 182 -15.30 7.76 -2.48
CA LEU A 182 -13.94 7.39 -2.12
C LEU A 182 -13.34 8.42 -1.16
N ALA A 183 -12.62 7.94 -0.17
CA ALA A 183 -11.82 8.77 0.73
C ALA A 183 -10.48 9.17 0.10
N TYR A 184 -9.95 8.35 -0.80
CA TYR A 184 -8.73 8.61 -1.55
C TYR A 184 -8.67 7.75 -2.82
N VAL A 185 -7.87 8.17 -3.80
CA VAL A 185 -7.71 7.47 -5.08
C VAL A 185 -6.27 7.55 -5.55
N GLY A 186 -5.76 6.46 -6.13
CA GLY A 186 -4.42 6.41 -6.71
C GLY A 186 -4.38 6.90 -8.14
N TYR A 187 -3.17 7.06 -8.68
CA TYR A 187 -2.93 7.30 -10.09
C TYR A 187 -1.75 6.48 -10.62
N GLU A 188 -1.83 5.16 -10.41
CA GLU A 188 -0.80 4.18 -10.80
C GLU A 188 -0.61 4.02 -12.33
N ALA A 189 -1.41 4.70 -13.15
CA ALA A 189 -1.18 4.74 -14.61
C ALA A 189 0.19 5.32 -14.96
N GLY A 190 0.76 6.13 -14.08
CA GLY A 190 2.08 6.71 -14.22
C GLY A 190 2.15 7.80 -15.29
N HIS A 191 3.32 8.43 -15.36
CA HIS A 191 3.64 9.43 -16.37
C HIS A 191 3.93 8.74 -17.70
N ILE A 192 3.10 8.97 -18.72
CA ILE A 192 3.37 8.49 -20.10
C ILE A 192 4.43 9.40 -20.76
N PRO A 193 5.27 8.92 -21.70
CA PRO A 193 6.33 9.75 -22.31
C PRO A 193 5.86 11.10 -22.86
N MET A 194 4.60 11.19 -23.29
CA MET A 194 3.96 12.41 -23.80
C MET A 194 3.66 13.48 -22.73
N CYS A 195 3.73 13.15 -21.44
CA CYS A 195 3.56 14.10 -20.34
C CYS A 195 4.71 15.12 -20.24
N LYS A 196 5.85 14.83 -20.88
CA LYS A 196 7.06 15.68 -20.85
C LYS A 196 7.50 16.09 -19.45
N LEU A 197 7.21 15.28 -18.42
CA LEU A 197 7.57 15.60 -17.04
C LEU A 197 9.06 15.92 -16.84
N HIS A 198 9.91 15.34 -17.69
CA HIS A 198 11.36 15.53 -17.66
C HIS A 198 11.85 16.73 -18.49
N ASP A 199 10.97 17.47 -19.16
CA ASP A 199 11.34 18.68 -19.88
C ASP A 199 11.72 19.79 -18.90
N SER A 200 12.64 20.66 -19.32
CA SER A 200 13.20 21.73 -18.48
C SER A 200 12.15 22.69 -17.94
N GLU A 201 11.00 22.80 -18.62
CA GLU A 201 9.86 23.61 -18.19
C GLU A 201 9.17 23.05 -16.93
N HIS A 202 9.35 21.76 -16.63
CA HIS A 202 8.80 21.05 -15.48
C HIS A 202 9.86 20.69 -14.42
N ALA A 203 11.10 21.18 -14.56
CA ALA A 203 12.23 20.84 -13.69
C ALA A 203 12.04 21.26 -12.21
N ILE A 204 11.18 22.24 -11.94
CA ILE A 204 10.85 22.73 -10.59
C ILE A 204 9.49 22.22 -10.09
N THR A 205 8.69 21.57 -10.94
CA THR A 205 7.45 20.92 -10.51
C THR A 205 7.80 19.50 -10.07
N TYR A 206 7.53 19.17 -8.80
CA TYR A 206 7.32 17.78 -8.44
C TYR A 206 6.20 17.29 -9.33
N GLY A 207 6.48 16.27 -10.15
CA GLY A 207 5.57 15.83 -11.20
C GLY A 207 4.18 15.44 -10.71
N LEU A 208 3.32 16.45 -10.67
CA LEU A 208 1.90 16.47 -10.31
C LEU A 208 1.16 17.32 -11.33
#